data_AF-A0A962X541-F1
#
_entry.id   AF-A0A962X541-F1
#
_cell.length_a   1.000
_cell.length_b   1.000
_cell.length_c   1.000
_cell.angle_alpha   90.00
_cell.angle_beta   90.00
_cell.angle_gamma   90.00
#
_symmetry.space_group_name_H-M   'P 1'
#
loop_
_entity.id
_entity.type
_entity.pdbx_description
1 polymer ?
#
loop_
_entity_poly.entity_id
_entity_poly.type
_entity_poly.pdbx_seq_one_letter_code
_entity_poly.pdbx_strand_id
1 'polypeptide(L)'
;RFRDEINTEREEWCYQDGLRDYLSEALQGLEQLPEPPFTGHMSSDHEAADWALTWLPEGLSSGASAVTESYVNLIPTVQGGTHVNGLRTGLTEAVREFCEFRNLLPRGVRLTPEDVWEHCSYVLSVKLQDPQFSGQTKERLSSRECAVFVSGVIKDSFSLWLNQHVEAGERIAQLAISNASRRLRTEKKIVRKKIASGPPLPGKLADCSAQDLSRTELFLVEGDSAGG
;
A
#
# COMPACT_ATOMS: atom_id res chain seq x y z
N ARG A 1 -3.52 25.47 -13.23
CA ARG A 1 -3.27 26.87 -12.80
C ARG A 1 -4.27 27.24 -11.73
N PHE A 2 -3.81 27.43 -10.50
CA PHE A 2 -4.56 27.96 -9.37
C PHE A 2 -4.21 29.44 -9.17
N ARG A 3 -5.17 30.23 -8.72
CA ARG A 3 -4.97 31.65 -8.41
C ARG A 3 -5.64 31.92 -7.08
N ASP A 4 -4.84 32.29 -6.09
CA ASP A 4 -5.31 32.81 -4.82
C ASP A 4 -5.44 34.33 -4.95
N GLU A 5 -6.66 34.83 -5.02
CA GLU A 5 -6.92 36.27 -5.14
C GLU A 5 -6.69 37.03 -3.82
N ILE A 6 -6.73 36.34 -2.68
CA ILE A 6 -6.54 36.93 -1.35
C ILE A 6 -5.05 37.14 -1.10
N ASN A 7 -4.23 36.14 -1.40
CA ASN A 7 -2.78 36.19 -1.21
C ASN A 7 -2.02 36.70 -2.45
N THR A 8 -2.72 36.93 -3.56
CA THR A 8 -2.13 37.30 -4.86
C THR A 8 -1.12 36.27 -5.38
N GLU A 9 -1.30 35.02 -5.00
CA GLU A 9 -0.43 33.91 -5.37
C GLU A 9 -0.97 33.19 -6.62
N ARG A 10 -0.04 32.67 -7.43
CA ARG A 10 -0.36 31.91 -8.63
C ARG A 10 0.50 30.67 -8.65
N GLU A 11 -0.17 29.53 -8.71
CA GLU A 11 0.49 28.24 -8.84
C GLU A 11 0.09 27.59 -10.16
N GLU A 12 1.05 27.00 -10.85
CA GLU A 12 0.85 26.36 -12.14
C GLU A 12 1.66 25.08 -12.21
N TRP A 13 0.95 23.95 -12.23
CA TRP A 13 1.54 22.63 -12.39
C TRP A 13 1.39 22.16 -13.84
N CYS A 14 2.47 21.65 -14.41
CA CYS A 14 2.51 20.99 -15.70
C CYS A 14 3.53 19.86 -15.63
N TYR A 15 3.02 18.61 -15.59
CA TYR A 15 3.84 17.41 -15.53
C TYR A 15 3.98 16.82 -16.93
N GLN A 16 5.15 16.99 -17.55
CA GLN A 16 5.40 16.53 -18.92
C GLN A 16 5.63 15.01 -18.97
N ASP A 17 6.29 14.43 -17.96
CA ASP A 17 6.45 12.97 -17.84
C ASP A 17 5.35 12.32 -16.94
N GLY A 18 4.24 13.05 -16.76
CA GLY A 18 3.01 12.55 -16.14
C GLY A 18 3.20 12.08 -14.69
N LEU A 19 2.79 10.83 -14.41
CA LEU A 19 2.79 10.26 -13.05
C LEU A 19 4.19 10.11 -12.46
N ARG A 20 5.23 10.01 -13.30
CA ARG A 20 6.62 9.88 -12.85
C ARG A 20 7.05 11.13 -12.10
N ASP A 21 6.98 12.28 -12.77
CA ASP A 21 7.41 13.56 -12.22
C ASP A 21 6.63 13.90 -10.96
N TYR A 22 5.32 13.68 -11.00
CA TYR A 22 4.45 13.89 -9.85
C TYR A 22 4.89 13.08 -8.63
N LEU A 23 5.11 11.77 -8.80
CA LEU A 23 5.54 10.91 -7.69
C LEU A 23 6.95 11.25 -7.20
N SER A 24 7.88 11.55 -8.11
CA SER A 24 9.25 11.92 -7.76
C SER A 24 9.34 13.27 -7.04
N GLU A 25 8.55 14.26 -7.45
CA GLU A 25 8.45 15.55 -6.76
C GLU A 25 7.84 15.38 -5.36
N ALA A 26 6.74 14.62 -5.25
CA ALA A 26 6.07 14.40 -3.98
C ALA A 26 6.92 13.63 -2.95
N LEU A 27 7.87 12.81 -3.42
CA LEU A 27 8.80 12.03 -2.59
C LEU A 27 10.20 12.64 -2.52
N GLN A 28 10.37 13.90 -2.92
CA GLN A 28 11.67 14.57 -2.92
C GLN A 28 12.32 14.55 -1.52
N GLY A 29 13.57 14.11 -1.47
CA GLY A 29 14.34 14.04 -0.22
C GLY A 29 14.17 12.75 0.58
N LEU A 30 13.36 11.80 0.11
CA LEU A 30 13.24 10.45 0.67
C LEU A 30 14.05 9.45 -0.16
N GLU A 31 14.62 8.42 0.48
CA GLU A 31 15.22 7.29 -0.26
C GLU A 31 14.12 6.50 -0.96
N GLN A 32 14.29 6.28 -2.27
CA GLN A 32 13.34 5.58 -3.13
C GLN A 32 13.98 4.31 -3.71
N LEU A 33 13.18 3.28 -3.90
CA LEU A 33 13.59 2.04 -4.52
C LEU A 33 12.44 1.47 -5.36
N PRO A 34 12.50 1.49 -6.70
CA PRO A 34 13.57 2.05 -7.51
C PRO A 34 13.53 3.59 -7.60
N GLU A 35 14.68 4.16 -7.95
CA GLU A 35 14.84 5.55 -8.40
C GLU A 35 15.49 5.52 -9.80
N PRO A 36 14.80 5.94 -10.88
CA PRO A 36 13.44 6.50 -10.89
C PRO A 36 12.33 5.47 -10.61
N PRO A 37 11.10 5.92 -10.25
CA PRO A 37 9.97 5.03 -9.99
C PRO A 37 9.64 4.09 -11.16
N PHE A 38 9.17 2.90 -10.83
CA PHE A 38 8.63 1.96 -11.81
C PHE A 38 7.34 2.55 -12.38
N THR A 39 7.31 2.70 -13.70
CA THR A 39 6.24 3.39 -14.42
C THR A 39 5.80 2.56 -15.61
N GLY A 40 4.54 2.70 -16.00
CA GLY A 40 4.03 2.06 -17.19
C GLY A 40 2.63 2.50 -17.54
N HIS A 41 2.25 2.11 -18.74
CA HIS A 41 0.95 2.37 -19.34
C HIS A 41 0.52 1.13 -20.10
N MET A 42 -0.76 0.83 -20.06
CA MET A 42 -1.38 -0.11 -20.98
C MET A 42 -2.81 0.34 -21.26
N SER A 43 -3.24 0.13 -22.50
CA SER A 43 -4.59 0.47 -22.96
C SER A 43 -5.12 -0.64 -23.84
N SER A 44 -6.43 -0.87 -23.71
CA SER A 44 -7.26 -1.70 -24.57
C SER A 44 -8.49 -0.89 -25.01
N ASP A 45 -9.42 -1.52 -25.73
CA ASP A 45 -10.63 -0.87 -26.22
C ASP A 45 -11.57 -0.42 -25.08
N HIS A 46 -11.59 -1.14 -23.96
CA HIS A 46 -12.58 -0.96 -22.89
C HIS A 46 -11.98 -0.49 -21.55
N GLU A 47 -10.65 -0.61 -21.41
CA GLU A 47 -9.95 -0.33 -20.17
C GLU A 47 -8.50 0.08 -20.41
N ALA A 48 -7.98 0.95 -19.55
CA ALA A 48 -6.57 1.38 -19.55
C ALA A 48 -6.07 1.60 -18.13
N ALA A 49 -4.76 1.49 -17.92
CA ALA A 49 -4.12 1.79 -16.65
C ALA A 49 -2.80 2.51 -16.87
N ASP A 50 -2.58 3.54 -16.06
CA ASP A 50 -1.32 4.28 -15.91
C ASP A 50 -0.85 4.10 -14.46
N TRP A 51 0.42 3.81 -14.26
CA TRP A 51 0.98 3.64 -12.91
C TRP A 51 2.37 4.26 -12.77
N ALA A 52 2.65 4.72 -11.56
CA ALA A 52 3.97 5.04 -11.05
C ALA A 52 4.06 4.50 -9.63
N LEU A 53 5.15 3.81 -9.28
CA LEU A 53 5.35 3.31 -7.91
C LEU A 53 6.82 3.15 -7.54
N THR A 54 7.08 3.29 -6.26
CA THR A 54 8.39 3.07 -5.63
C THR A 54 8.19 2.68 -4.16
N TRP A 55 9.18 2.01 -3.58
CA TRP A 55 9.22 1.71 -2.16
C TRP A 55 10.08 2.74 -1.44
N LEU A 56 9.75 3.01 -0.18
CA LEU A 56 10.52 3.85 0.73
C LEU A 56 11.23 2.95 1.75
N PRO A 57 12.51 2.54 1.55
CA PRO A 57 13.17 1.55 2.38
C PRO A 57 13.31 1.96 3.86
N GLU A 58 13.52 3.25 4.12
CA GLU A 58 13.62 3.82 5.46
C GLU A 58 12.24 4.11 6.10
N GLY A 59 11.16 3.89 5.34
CA GLY A 59 9.81 4.31 5.72
C GLY A 59 9.66 5.82 5.64
N LEU A 60 8.61 6.34 6.29
CA LEU A 60 8.35 7.77 6.36
C LEU A 60 9.02 8.33 7.61
N SER A 61 9.85 9.37 7.45
CA SER A 61 10.24 10.23 8.57
C SER A 61 9.00 10.86 9.19
N SER A 62 9.02 11.14 10.50
CA SER A 62 7.91 11.79 11.20
C SER A 62 7.48 13.08 10.50
N GLY A 63 6.30 13.07 9.87
CA GLY A 63 5.70 14.21 9.16
C GLY A 63 5.53 14.02 7.65
N ALA A 64 6.20 13.05 7.03
CA ALA A 64 5.97 12.72 5.62
C ALA A 64 4.73 11.79 5.49
N SER A 65 3.87 12.04 4.50
CA SER A 65 2.80 11.13 4.11
C SER A 65 3.26 10.27 2.95
N ALA A 66 2.97 8.98 2.97
CA ALA A 66 3.14 8.17 1.76
C ALA A 66 2.16 8.68 0.69
N VAL A 67 2.66 8.76 -0.53
CA VAL A 67 1.81 9.02 -1.70
C VAL A 67 1.15 7.68 -2.04
N THR A 68 -0.13 7.53 -1.70
CA THR A 68 -0.91 6.33 -2.01
C THR A 68 -2.21 6.75 -2.67
N GLU A 69 -2.11 7.15 -3.92
CA GLU A 69 -3.21 7.76 -4.66
C GLU A 69 -3.73 6.81 -5.72
N SER A 70 -5.06 6.78 -5.87
CA SER A 70 -5.70 5.99 -6.90
C SER A 70 -6.91 6.70 -7.48
N TYR A 71 -7.10 6.52 -8.79
CA TYR A 71 -8.12 7.19 -9.56
C TYR A 71 -8.80 6.21 -10.52
N VAL A 72 -10.10 6.40 -10.72
CA VAL A 72 -10.86 5.70 -11.76
C VAL A 72 -11.62 6.74 -12.57
N ASN A 73 -11.35 6.85 -13.87
CA ASN A 73 -11.90 7.90 -14.74
C ASN A 73 -11.74 9.31 -14.16
N LEU A 74 -10.54 9.62 -13.62
CA LEU A 74 -10.18 10.88 -12.94
C LEU A 74 -10.93 11.14 -11.62
N ILE A 75 -11.72 10.18 -11.13
CA ILE A 75 -12.39 10.26 -9.82
C ILE A 75 -11.44 9.65 -8.77
N PRO A 76 -11.05 10.39 -7.72
CA PRO A 76 -10.19 9.87 -6.66
C PRO A 76 -10.91 8.77 -5.85
N THR A 77 -10.25 7.65 -5.65
CA THR A 77 -10.72 6.53 -4.83
C THR A 77 -9.94 6.46 -3.53
N VAL A 78 -10.30 7.30 -2.56
CA VAL A 78 -9.59 7.45 -1.27
C VAL A 78 -9.54 6.17 -0.42
N GLN A 79 -10.50 5.26 -0.60
CA GLN A 79 -10.49 3.93 0.05
C GLN A 79 -9.94 2.82 -0.86
N GLY A 80 -9.36 3.18 -2.01
CA GLY A 80 -8.86 2.24 -3.00
C GLY A 80 -9.99 1.43 -3.66
N GLY A 81 -9.81 0.12 -3.80
CA GLY A 81 -10.82 -0.73 -4.43
C GLY A 81 -10.22 -1.92 -5.15
N THR A 82 -10.99 -2.47 -6.08
CA THR A 82 -10.59 -3.64 -6.87
C THR A 82 -9.33 -3.39 -7.70
N HIS A 83 -9.15 -2.20 -8.27
CA HIS A 83 -7.93 -1.79 -9.00
C HIS A 83 -6.69 -1.80 -8.11
N VAL A 84 -6.75 -1.20 -6.92
CA VAL A 84 -5.62 -1.20 -5.96
C VAL A 84 -5.31 -2.62 -5.48
N ASN A 85 -6.34 -3.44 -5.25
CA ASN A 85 -6.15 -4.86 -4.93
C ASN A 85 -5.49 -5.64 -6.08
N GLY A 86 -5.83 -5.30 -7.33
CA GLY A 86 -5.19 -5.82 -8.53
C GLY A 86 -3.71 -5.46 -8.57
N LEU A 87 -3.38 -4.18 -8.39
CA LEU A 87 -2.00 -3.69 -8.31
C LEU A 87 -1.20 -4.44 -7.25
N ARG A 88 -1.76 -4.58 -6.03
CA ARG A 88 -1.13 -5.31 -4.93
C ARG A 88 -0.90 -6.78 -5.27
N THR A 89 -1.88 -7.45 -5.86
CA THR A 89 -1.76 -8.86 -6.27
C THR A 89 -0.70 -9.03 -7.35
N GLY A 90 -0.73 -8.20 -8.39
CA GLY A 90 0.21 -8.27 -9.51
C GLY A 90 1.67 -8.09 -9.07
N LEU A 91 1.95 -7.09 -8.22
CA LEU A 91 3.28 -6.89 -7.65
C LEU A 91 3.72 -8.08 -6.79
N THR A 92 2.82 -8.60 -5.96
CA THR A 92 3.13 -9.73 -5.07
C THR A 92 3.53 -10.97 -5.86
N GLU A 93 2.76 -11.31 -6.90
CA GLU A 93 3.07 -12.47 -7.75
C GLU A 93 4.37 -12.28 -8.53
N ALA A 94 4.61 -11.10 -9.10
CA ALA A 94 5.86 -10.80 -9.81
C ALA A 94 7.09 -10.91 -8.89
N VAL A 95 7.04 -10.37 -7.67
CA VAL A 95 8.14 -10.47 -6.70
C VAL A 95 8.35 -11.92 -6.25
N ARG A 96 7.27 -12.68 -6.00
CA ARG A 96 7.37 -14.11 -5.65
C ARG A 96 8.07 -14.89 -6.76
N GLU A 97 7.61 -14.77 -8.00
CA GLU A 97 8.20 -15.47 -9.16
C GLU A 97 9.68 -15.10 -9.33
N PHE A 98 10.02 -13.82 -9.18
CA PHE A 98 11.41 -13.36 -9.23
C PHE A 98 12.28 -13.99 -8.14
N CYS A 99 11.78 -14.06 -6.89
CA CYS A 99 12.50 -14.65 -5.78
C CYS A 99 12.65 -16.17 -5.92
N GLU A 100 11.64 -16.86 -6.45
CA GLU A 100 11.68 -18.30 -6.73
C GLU A 100 12.68 -18.62 -7.83
N PHE A 101 12.62 -17.89 -8.95
CA PHE A 101 13.53 -18.07 -10.08
C PHE A 101 14.99 -17.86 -9.71
N ARG A 102 15.27 -16.86 -8.85
CA ARG A 102 16.62 -16.55 -8.36
C ARG A 102 17.02 -17.27 -7.07
N ASN A 103 16.14 -18.10 -6.51
CA ASN A 103 16.35 -18.82 -5.25
C ASN A 103 16.75 -17.88 -4.07
N LEU A 104 16.08 -16.73 -3.96
CA LEU A 104 16.34 -15.71 -2.94
C LEU A 104 15.63 -15.99 -1.61
N LEU A 105 14.56 -16.79 -1.62
CA LEU A 105 13.75 -17.03 -0.41
C LEU A 105 14.50 -17.88 0.62
N PRO A 106 14.66 -17.41 1.87
CA PRO A 106 15.15 -18.24 2.95
C PRO A 106 14.19 -19.40 3.24
N ARG A 107 14.75 -20.53 3.72
CA ARG A 107 13.95 -21.72 4.05
C ARG A 107 12.83 -21.38 5.05
N GLY A 108 11.60 -21.72 4.66
CA GLY A 108 10.40 -21.54 5.50
C GLY A 108 9.84 -20.12 5.52
N VAL A 109 10.39 -19.19 4.73
CA VAL A 109 9.81 -17.86 4.52
C VAL A 109 8.90 -17.90 3.30
N ARG A 110 7.69 -17.33 3.44
CA ARG A 110 6.76 -17.07 2.35
C ARG A 110 6.37 -15.60 2.39
N LEU A 111 6.40 -14.95 1.23
CA LEU A 111 5.96 -13.57 1.09
C LEU A 111 4.43 -13.53 1.07
N THR A 112 3.83 -12.65 1.86
CA THR A 112 2.40 -12.29 1.74
C THR A 112 2.28 -10.94 1.05
N PRO A 113 1.07 -10.56 0.58
CA PRO A 113 0.88 -9.25 -0.03
C PRO A 113 1.30 -8.09 0.87
N GLU A 114 1.12 -8.21 2.19
CA GLU A 114 1.50 -7.18 3.16
C GLU A 114 3.02 -6.96 3.17
N ASP A 115 3.83 -8.01 3.03
CA ASP A 115 5.30 -7.89 3.02
C ASP A 115 5.81 -7.08 1.82
N VAL A 116 5.15 -7.26 0.68
CA VAL A 116 5.49 -6.57 -0.58
C VAL A 116 4.89 -5.17 -0.60
N TRP A 117 3.72 -4.97 0.00
CA TRP A 117 3.00 -3.70 -0.04
C TRP A 117 3.50 -2.66 0.98
N GLU A 118 4.20 -3.11 2.02
CA GLU A 118 4.70 -2.24 3.08
C GLU A 118 5.65 -1.16 2.53
N HIS A 119 5.37 0.10 2.89
CA HIS A 119 6.08 1.31 2.40
C HIS A 119 6.08 1.52 0.89
N CYS A 120 5.15 0.89 0.16
CA CYS A 120 4.91 1.19 -1.25
C CYS A 120 4.19 2.54 -1.39
N SER A 121 4.83 3.48 -2.10
CA SER A 121 4.22 4.72 -2.56
C SER A 121 3.89 4.60 -4.04
N TYR A 122 2.68 4.97 -4.42
CA TYR A 122 2.17 4.77 -5.77
C TYR A 122 1.13 5.81 -6.15
N VAL A 123 1.00 5.99 -7.47
CA VAL A 123 -0.14 6.62 -8.11
C VAL A 123 -0.67 5.66 -9.18
N LEU A 124 -1.96 5.32 -9.08
CA LEU A 124 -2.63 4.42 -10.02
C LEU A 124 -3.83 5.13 -10.64
N SER A 125 -3.83 5.30 -11.96
CA SER A 125 -4.97 5.84 -12.69
C SER A 125 -5.52 4.78 -13.63
N VAL A 126 -6.80 4.43 -13.47
CA VAL A 126 -7.48 3.45 -14.30
C VAL A 126 -8.60 4.12 -15.08
N LYS A 127 -8.74 3.76 -16.35
CA LYS A 127 -9.90 4.10 -17.18
C LYS A 127 -10.72 2.84 -17.41
N LEU A 128 -12.02 2.93 -17.16
CA LEU A 128 -12.98 1.83 -17.34
C LEU A 128 -14.23 2.36 -18.03
N GLN A 129 -14.78 1.58 -18.95
CA GLN A 129 -16.03 1.94 -19.62
C GLN A 129 -17.21 2.02 -18.65
N ASP A 130 -17.42 0.99 -17.82
CA ASP A 130 -18.60 0.87 -16.94
C ASP A 130 -18.22 0.63 -15.46
N PRO A 131 -17.52 1.57 -14.79
CA PRO A 131 -17.04 1.38 -13.42
C PRO A 131 -18.17 1.37 -12.38
N GLN A 132 -18.11 0.40 -11.48
CA GLN A 132 -19.02 0.30 -10.32
C GLN A 132 -18.31 0.77 -9.05
N PHE A 133 -18.96 1.63 -8.28
CA PHE A 133 -18.42 2.14 -7.02
C PHE A 133 -19.28 1.75 -5.82
N SER A 134 -18.65 1.69 -4.64
CA SER A 134 -19.36 1.60 -3.37
C SER A 134 -19.70 3.00 -2.86
N GLY A 135 -20.96 3.19 -2.45
CA GLY A 135 -21.44 4.45 -1.89
C GLY A 135 -21.61 5.58 -2.92
N GLN A 136 -22.22 6.67 -2.46
CA GLN A 136 -22.50 7.84 -3.31
C GLN A 136 -21.23 8.67 -3.58
N THR A 137 -20.29 8.69 -2.64
CA THR A 137 -19.02 9.45 -2.72
C THR A 137 -18.00 8.83 -3.68
N LYS A 138 -18.29 7.65 -4.25
CA LYS A 138 -17.40 6.91 -5.17
C LYS A 138 -16.00 6.68 -4.61
N GLU A 139 -15.89 6.54 -3.29
CA GLU A 139 -14.64 6.43 -2.56
C GLU A 139 -13.91 5.10 -2.79
N ARG A 140 -14.62 4.07 -3.26
CA ARG A 140 -14.09 2.73 -3.50
C ARG A 140 -14.62 2.08 -4.77
N LEU A 141 -13.74 1.56 -5.61
CA LEU A 141 -14.12 0.75 -6.78
C LEU A 141 -14.54 -0.66 -6.37
N SER A 142 -15.66 -1.16 -6.93
CA SER A 142 -16.22 -2.49 -6.69
C SER A 142 -16.26 -3.40 -7.93
N SER A 143 -15.98 -2.87 -9.12
CA SER A 143 -15.81 -3.60 -10.40
C SER A 143 -14.77 -4.72 -10.29
N ARG A 144 -15.20 -5.99 -10.28
CA ARG A 144 -14.32 -7.14 -10.00
C ARG A 144 -13.34 -7.43 -11.14
N GLU A 145 -13.81 -7.25 -12.37
CA GLU A 145 -13.03 -7.36 -13.61
C GLU A 145 -11.75 -6.53 -13.58
N CYS A 146 -11.83 -5.33 -12.99
CA CYS A 146 -10.68 -4.43 -12.87
C CYS A 146 -9.55 -5.02 -12.00
N ALA A 147 -9.87 -5.81 -10.97
CA ALA A 147 -8.83 -6.47 -10.18
C ALA A 147 -8.01 -7.46 -11.01
N VAL A 148 -8.67 -8.23 -11.88
CA VAL A 148 -8.03 -9.22 -12.75
C VAL A 148 -7.17 -8.52 -13.80
N PHE A 149 -7.74 -7.51 -14.45
CA PHE A 149 -7.05 -6.70 -15.44
C PHE A 149 -5.77 -6.06 -14.89
N VAL A 150 -5.88 -5.26 -13.83
CA VAL A 150 -4.73 -4.56 -13.25
C VAL A 150 -3.71 -5.57 -12.71
N SER A 151 -4.14 -6.66 -12.07
CA SER A 151 -3.22 -7.68 -11.58
C SER A 151 -2.41 -8.33 -12.71
N GLY A 152 -3.03 -8.65 -13.84
CA GLY A 152 -2.33 -9.27 -14.98
C GLY A 152 -1.31 -8.32 -15.58
N VAL A 153 -1.73 -7.09 -15.88
CA VAL A 153 -0.86 -6.10 -16.53
C VAL A 153 0.33 -5.70 -15.64
N ILE A 154 0.08 -5.49 -14.35
CA ILE A 154 1.14 -5.16 -13.39
C ILE A 154 2.10 -6.34 -13.23
N LYS A 155 1.59 -7.57 -13.10
CA LYS A 155 2.43 -8.76 -12.99
C LYS A 155 3.38 -8.85 -14.18
N ASP A 156 2.85 -8.83 -15.40
CA ASP A 156 3.64 -9.02 -16.61
C ASP A 156 4.68 -7.90 -16.77
N SER A 157 4.25 -6.64 -16.60
CA SER A 157 5.13 -5.48 -16.74
C SER A 157 6.22 -5.46 -15.67
N PHE A 158 5.88 -5.73 -14.41
CA PHE A 158 6.84 -5.69 -13.32
C PHE A 158 7.78 -6.89 -13.34
N SER A 159 7.30 -8.09 -13.71
CA SER A 159 8.17 -9.26 -13.94
C SER A 159 9.20 -8.98 -15.03
N LEU A 160 8.82 -8.35 -16.14
CA LEU A 160 9.78 -7.93 -17.17
C LEU A 160 10.79 -6.92 -16.61
N TRP A 161 10.29 -5.91 -15.89
CA TRP A 161 11.13 -4.85 -15.32
C TRP A 161 12.16 -5.40 -14.33
N LEU A 162 11.75 -6.28 -13.41
CA LEU A 162 12.63 -6.93 -12.42
C LEU A 162 13.75 -7.72 -13.11
N ASN A 163 13.47 -8.39 -14.22
CA ASN A 163 14.45 -9.14 -14.99
C ASN A 163 15.41 -8.24 -15.78
N GLN A 164 14.97 -7.05 -16.18
CA GLN A 164 15.81 -6.04 -16.83
C GLN A 164 16.66 -5.25 -15.82
N HIS A 165 16.17 -5.08 -14.59
CA HIS A 165 16.79 -4.27 -13.53
C HIS A 165 17.14 -5.15 -12.33
N VAL A 166 17.99 -6.15 -12.55
CA VAL A 166 18.27 -7.22 -11.59
C VAL A 166 18.70 -6.69 -10.22
N GLU A 167 19.62 -5.72 -10.16
CA GLU A 167 20.11 -5.18 -8.91
C GLU A 167 18.99 -4.51 -8.08
N ALA A 168 18.16 -3.69 -8.72
CA ALA A 168 17.01 -3.08 -8.06
C ALA A 168 15.97 -4.13 -7.66
N GLY A 169 15.73 -5.14 -8.52
CA GLY A 169 14.83 -6.25 -8.22
C GLY A 169 15.27 -7.08 -7.03
N GLU A 170 16.57 -7.37 -6.89
CA GLU A 170 17.13 -8.05 -5.72
C GLU A 170 17.00 -7.22 -4.45
N ARG A 171 17.20 -5.89 -4.53
CA ARG A 171 16.96 -4.98 -3.39
C ARG A 171 15.48 -4.97 -2.97
N ILE A 172 14.54 -4.93 -3.93
CA ILE A 172 13.10 -4.98 -3.66
C ILE A 172 12.71 -6.32 -3.03
N ALA A 173 13.22 -7.42 -3.56
CA ALA A 173 13.03 -8.76 -2.99
C ALA A 173 13.56 -8.83 -1.55
N GLN A 174 14.75 -8.28 -1.30
CA GLN A 174 15.34 -8.25 0.03
C GLN A 174 14.52 -7.42 1.02
N LEU A 175 13.94 -6.31 0.58
CA LEU A 175 13.00 -5.51 1.37
C LEU A 175 11.77 -6.34 1.77
N ALA A 176 11.13 -7.01 0.81
CA ALA A 176 9.98 -7.87 1.07
C ALA A 176 10.32 -9.06 2.01
N ILE A 177 11.48 -9.69 1.82
CA ILE A 177 11.96 -10.80 2.68
C ILE A 177 12.23 -10.30 4.12
N SER A 178 12.77 -9.10 4.26
CA SER A 178 12.98 -8.45 5.56
C SER A 178 11.65 -8.23 6.29
N ASN A 179 10.65 -7.72 5.57
CA ASN A 179 9.29 -7.52 6.09
C ASN A 179 8.64 -8.84 6.54
N ALA A 180 8.72 -9.88 5.69
CA ALA A 180 8.24 -11.22 6.03
C ALA A 180 8.91 -11.80 7.28
N SER A 181 10.23 -11.62 7.39
CA SER A 181 11.01 -12.06 8.55
C SER A 181 10.62 -11.31 9.82
N ARG A 182 10.35 -9.99 9.72
CA ARG A 182 9.85 -9.17 10.83
C ARG A 182 8.48 -9.65 11.30
N ARG A 183 7.54 -9.91 10.38
CA ARG A 183 6.21 -10.47 10.72
C ARG A 183 6.33 -11.79 11.49
N LEU A 184 7.09 -12.76 10.95
CA LEU A 184 7.26 -14.08 11.58
C LEU A 184 7.89 -14.01 12.98
N ARG A 185 8.81 -13.06 13.22
CA ARG A 185 9.37 -12.82 14.56
C ARG A 185 8.33 -12.26 15.52
N THR A 186 7.48 -11.34 15.07
CA THR A 186 6.42 -10.73 15.87
C THR A 186 5.35 -11.76 16.26
N GLU A 187 4.91 -12.59 15.32
CA GLU A 187 3.96 -13.69 15.58
C GLU A 187 4.48 -14.66 16.65
N LYS A 188 5.75 -15.09 16.54
CA LYS A 188 6.38 -15.96 17.54
C LYS A 188 6.45 -15.32 18.94
N LYS A 189 6.67 -14.00 19.02
CA LYS A 189 6.65 -13.27 20.30
C LYS A 189 5.25 -13.26 20.91
N ILE A 190 4.21 -13.04 20.11
CA ILE A 190 2.81 -13.02 20.58
C ILE A 190 2.40 -14.39 21.13
N VAL A 191 2.73 -15.48 20.42
CA VAL A 191 2.43 -16.84 20.87
C VAL A 191 3.14 -17.18 22.19
N ARG A 192 4.41 -16.78 22.36
CA ARG A 192 5.14 -16.97 23.63
C ARG A 192 4.51 -16.19 24.79
N LYS A 193 3.95 -15.00 24.55
CA LYS A 193 3.25 -14.22 25.58
C LYS A 193 1.93 -14.86 26.03
N LYS A 194 1.26 -15.66 25.18
CA LYS A 194 -0.01 -16.33 25.53
C LYS A 194 0.13 -17.47 26.56
N ILE A 195 1.34 -17.93 26.89
CA ILE A 195 1.56 -19.08 27.78
C ILE A 195 1.84 -18.66 29.24
N ALA A 196 2.02 -17.37 29.52
CA ALA A 196 2.06 -16.88 30.90
C ALA A 196 0.73 -16.19 31.21
N SER A 197 -0.03 -16.75 32.16
CA SER A 197 -1.00 -16.02 32.97
C SER A 197 -0.26 -14.88 33.67
N GLY A 198 -0.08 -13.76 32.95
CA GLY A 198 0.40 -12.52 33.54
C GLY A 198 -0.60 -12.05 34.59
N PRO A 199 -0.17 -11.24 35.57
CA PRO A 199 -1.08 -10.63 36.52
C PRO A 199 -2.18 -9.85 35.77
N PRO A 200 -3.36 -9.64 36.40
CA PRO A 200 -4.47 -8.95 35.76
C PRO A 200 -4.02 -7.62 35.15
N LEU A 201 -4.71 -7.24 34.07
CA LEU A 201 -4.49 -6.02 33.30
C LEU A 201 -4.19 -4.83 34.24
N PRO A 202 -3.26 -3.92 33.85
CA PRO A 202 -2.83 -2.81 34.71
C PRO A 202 -4.06 -2.09 35.28
N GLY A 203 -4.05 -1.78 36.58
CA GLY A 203 -5.22 -1.43 37.39
C GLY A 203 -6.06 -0.21 36.96
N LYS A 204 -5.78 0.38 35.79
CA LYS A 204 -6.60 1.39 35.12
C LYS A 204 -7.62 0.81 34.14
N LEU A 205 -7.50 -0.47 33.76
CA LEU A 205 -8.46 -1.13 32.88
C LEU A 205 -9.35 -2.04 33.72
N ALA A 206 -10.61 -1.67 33.85
CA ALA A 206 -11.64 -2.49 34.47
C ALA A 206 -12.23 -3.43 33.41
N ASP A 207 -12.06 -4.73 33.60
CA ASP A 207 -12.59 -5.73 32.68
C ASP A 207 -14.11 -5.91 32.87
N CYS A 208 -14.80 -6.27 31.79
CA CYS A 208 -16.21 -6.59 31.84
C CYS A 208 -16.41 -8.08 32.19
N SER A 209 -17.55 -8.44 32.77
CA SER A 209 -17.82 -9.84 33.16
C SER A 209 -18.21 -10.73 31.97
N ALA A 210 -18.55 -10.15 30.83
CA ALA A 210 -18.99 -10.86 29.64
C ALA A 210 -17.80 -11.20 28.71
N GLN A 211 -17.75 -12.42 28.20
CA GLN A 211 -16.73 -12.86 27.23
C GLN A 211 -17.20 -12.77 25.77
N ASP A 212 -18.48 -12.45 25.54
CA ASP A 212 -19.06 -12.31 24.20
C ASP A 212 -18.78 -10.90 23.65
N LEU A 213 -17.83 -10.81 22.72
CA LEU A 213 -17.39 -9.57 22.08
C LEU A 213 -18.52 -8.77 21.42
N SER A 214 -19.62 -9.42 21.01
CA SER A 214 -20.76 -8.73 20.40
C SER A 214 -21.62 -7.95 21.39
N ARG A 215 -21.39 -8.16 22.70
CA ARG A 215 -22.13 -7.55 23.81
C ARG A 215 -21.26 -6.72 24.74
N THR A 216 -19.97 -6.61 24.43
CA THR A 216 -19.00 -5.82 25.20
C THR A 216 -18.76 -4.48 24.54
N GLU A 217 -18.61 -3.45 25.36
CA GLU A 217 -18.29 -2.08 24.93
C GLU A 217 -17.03 -1.61 25.65
N LEU A 218 -16.23 -0.78 24.97
CA LEU A 218 -15.02 -0.19 25.53
C LEU A 218 -15.21 1.31 25.71
N PHE A 219 -15.00 1.79 26.93
CA PHE A 219 -15.05 3.20 27.26
C PHE A 219 -13.63 3.74 27.46
N LEU A 220 -13.31 4.85 26.79
CA LEU A 220 -12.04 5.58 26.97
C LEU A 220 -12.35 6.87 27.74
N VAL A 221 -11.79 7.00 28.95
CA VAL A 221 -12.06 8.12 29.85
C VAL A 221 -10.77 8.89 30.18
N GLU A 222 -10.89 10.21 30.35
CA GLU A 222 -9.78 11.07 30.74
C GLU A 222 -9.56 11.02 32.26
N GLY A 223 -8.61 10.18 32.69
CA GLY A 223 -8.16 10.10 34.09
C GLY A 223 -9.09 9.32 35.03
N ASP A 224 -8.61 9.08 36.25
CA ASP A 224 -9.28 8.22 37.23
C ASP A 224 -10.61 8.84 37.76
N SER A 225 -10.80 10.16 37.59
CA SER A 225 -12.00 10.87 38.07
C SER A 225 -13.26 10.58 37.25
N ALA A 226 -13.12 10.17 35.99
CA ALA A 226 -14.24 9.85 35.10
C ALA A 226 -14.47 8.33 34.97
N GLY A 227 -13.54 7.51 35.46
CA GLY A 227 -13.61 6.04 35.40
C GLY A 227 -14.03 5.35 36.69
N GLY A 228 -14.19 6.10 37.79
CA GLY A 228 -14.65 5.59 39.09
C GLY A 228 -16.16 5.37 39.18
#